data_AF-A0A258VX29-F1
#
_entry.id   AF-A0A258VX29-F1
#
_cell.length_a   1.000
_cell.length_b   1.000
_cell.length_c   1.000
_cell.angle_alpha   90.00
_cell.angle_beta   90.00
_cell.angle_gamma   90.00
#
_symmetry.space_group_name_H-M   'P 1'
#
loop_
_entity.id
_entity.type
_entity.pdbx_description
1 polymer ?
#
loop_
_entity_poly.entity_id
_entity_poly.type
_entity_poly.pdbx_seq_one_letter_code
_entity_poly.pdbx_strand_id
1 'polypeptide(L)'
;MQPRRSDSKKWTSLPKEYLENVHTTLTTLYKKELNDVEVIVEGRIYDREVLVRIGFLPQGRLKQYNFELAFDVPEAKDQVLSKLNTSLDFLDSTFSEFFAKEGFENTEYEETLPILWKPVSFSKDLLHFQYSTVNSKLESMADEWLSKQDEALVNENRTEDGGMDAYNFAEQYDAETLEKIIELKKAGTTLTDDDTTLDGDQQHLH
;
A
#
# COMPACT_ATOMS: atom_id res chain seq x y z
N MET A 1 0.56 6.30 3.72
CA MET A 1 1.08 7.60 3.26
C MET A 1 2.35 7.40 2.47
N GLN A 2 2.30 7.63 1.17
CA GLN A 2 3.47 7.63 0.30
C GLN A 2 3.92 9.08 0.06
N PRO A 3 5.23 9.39 0.14
CA PRO A 3 5.70 10.73 -0.17
C PRO A 3 5.40 11.09 -1.61
N ARG A 4 5.15 12.38 -1.87
CA ARG A 4 4.98 12.89 -3.22
C ARG A 4 6.32 12.92 -3.97
N ARG A 5 7.40 13.25 -3.28
CA ARG A 5 8.72 13.36 -3.88
C ARG A 5 9.47 12.03 -3.79
N SER A 6 10.15 11.65 -4.86
CA SER A 6 10.95 10.42 -4.91
C SER A 6 12.25 10.50 -4.08
N ASP A 7 12.70 11.71 -3.74
CA ASP A 7 13.87 11.94 -2.87
C ASP A 7 13.54 11.84 -1.37
N SER A 8 12.25 11.83 -1.00
CA SER A 8 11.76 11.67 0.37
C SER A 8 11.88 10.22 0.85
N LYS A 9 12.97 9.88 1.54
CA LYS A 9 13.22 8.52 2.05
C LYS A 9 13.11 8.39 3.56
N LYS A 10 13.78 9.28 4.30
CA LYS A 10 13.79 9.27 5.76
C LYS A 10 12.77 10.27 6.29
N TRP A 11 12.05 9.88 7.34
CA TRP A 11 11.04 10.71 7.95
C TRP A 11 11.02 10.56 9.47
N THR A 12 10.52 11.58 10.14
CA THR A 12 10.14 11.55 11.55
C THR A 12 8.66 11.86 11.68
N SER A 13 7.98 11.33 12.69
CA SER A 13 6.56 11.64 12.89
C SER A 13 6.38 13.10 13.35
N LEU A 14 5.22 13.69 13.06
CA LEU A 14 4.81 14.93 13.71
C LEU A 14 4.74 14.74 15.24
N PRO A 15 4.91 15.81 16.04
CA PRO A 15 4.80 15.71 17.50
C PRO A 15 3.45 15.10 17.92
N LYS A 16 3.49 14.13 18.85
CA LYS A 16 2.28 13.41 19.31
C LYS A 16 1.22 14.37 19.86
N GLU A 17 1.65 15.35 20.65
CA GLU A 17 0.78 16.39 21.21
C GLU A 17 0.02 17.15 20.13
N TYR A 18 0.68 17.44 18.99
CA TYR A 18 0.04 18.09 17.86
C TYR A 18 -1.02 17.18 17.23
N LEU A 19 -0.68 15.91 16.98
CA LEU A 19 -1.62 14.94 16.40
C LEU A 19 -2.85 14.72 17.30
N GLU A 20 -2.65 14.63 18.63
CA GLU A 20 -3.73 14.49 19.61
C GLU A 20 -4.63 15.74 19.66
N ASN A 21 -4.05 16.93 19.56
CA ASN A 21 -4.81 18.18 19.48
C ASN A 21 -5.69 18.24 18.22
N VAL A 22 -5.13 17.86 17.06
CA VAL A 22 -5.87 17.81 15.80
C VAL A 22 -6.99 16.77 15.88
N HIS A 23 -6.69 15.57 16.36
CA HIS A 23 -7.67 14.51 16.55
C HIS A 23 -8.84 14.97 17.44
N THR A 24 -8.53 15.56 18.59
CA THR A 24 -9.54 16.04 19.55
C THR A 24 -10.39 17.16 18.96
N THR A 25 -9.77 18.08 18.23
CA THR A 25 -10.46 19.20 17.58
C THR A 25 -11.45 18.68 16.53
N LEU A 26 -11.02 17.80 15.63
CA LEU A 26 -11.87 17.25 14.57
C LEU A 26 -13.01 16.40 15.13
N THR A 27 -12.72 15.56 16.11
CA THR A 27 -13.74 14.72 16.77
C THR A 27 -14.80 15.57 17.46
N THR A 28 -14.41 16.73 18.00
CA THR A 28 -15.34 17.67 18.64
C THR A 28 -16.17 18.42 17.60
N LEU A 29 -15.52 18.89 16.53
CA LEU A 29 -16.16 19.69 15.49
C LEU A 29 -17.18 18.89 14.68
N TYR A 30 -16.81 17.68 14.25
CA TYR A 30 -17.62 16.79 13.42
C TYR A 30 -18.27 15.67 14.22
N LYS A 31 -18.61 15.93 15.50
CA LYS A 31 -19.12 14.90 16.41
C LYS A 31 -20.38 14.19 15.89
N LYS A 32 -21.22 14.87 15.11
CA LYS A 32 -22.47 14.30 14.59
C LYS A 32 -22.19 13.35 13.42
N GLU A 33 -21.25 13.73 12.58
CA GLU A 33 -20.83 13.05 11.36
C GLU A 33 -19.93 11.85 11.68
N LEU A 34 -19.12 11.95 12.74
CA LEU A 34 -18.14 10.94 13.16
C LEU A 34 -18.67 9.94 14.20
N ASN A 35 -19.99 9.82 14.35
CA ASN A 35 -20.55 8.83 15.28
C ASN A 35 -20.16 7.41 14.84
N ASP A 36 -19.55 6.64 15.74
CA ASP A 36 -19.03 5.29 15.46
C ASP A 36 -17.97 5.25 14.33
N VAL A 37 -17.18 6.31 14.18
CA VAL A 37 -16.08 6.41 13.22
C VAL A 37 -14.75 6.49 13.94
N GLU A 38 -13.79 5.66 13.55
CA GLU A 38 -12.41 5.78 14.01
C GLU A 38 -11.71 6.89 13.22
N VAL A 39 -11.21 7.91 13.93
CA VAL A 39 -10.47 9.04 13.36
C VAL A 39 -8.97 8.75 13.47
N ILE A 40 -8.28 8.80 12.34
CA ILE A 40 -6.86 8.45 12.23
C ILE A 40 -6.11 9.70 11.79
N VAL A 41 -5.30 10.27 12.69
CA VAL A 41 -4.47 11.44 12.37
C VAL A 41 -3.01 11.02 12.35
N GLU A 42 -2.36 11.17 11.21
CA GLU A 42 -0.95 10.84 11.03
C GLU A 42 -0.20 12.00 10.37
N GLY A 43 1.09 12.08 10.65
CA GLY A 43 1.95 13.04 9.97
C GLY A 43 3.39 12.59 9.91
N ARG A 44 4.04 12.94 8.80
CA ARG A 44 5.44 12.61 8.50
C ARG A 44 6.17 13.87 8.06
N ILE A 45 7.29 14.15 8.69
CA ILE A 45 8.22 15.21 8.31
C ILE A 45 9.38 14.55 7.58
N TYR A 46 9.55 14.88 6.31
CA TYR A 46 10.73 14.57 5.52
C TYR A 46 11.64 15.79 5.44
N ASP A 47 12.86 15.62 4.92
CA ASP A 47 13.83 16.71 4.79
C ASP A 47 13.32 17.89 3.93
N ARG A 48 12.45 17.61 2.95
CA ARG A 48 11.98 18.58 1.95
C ARG A 48 10.47 18.77 1.89
N GLU A 49 9.70 17.90 2.53
CA GLU A 49 8.25 18.01 2.55
C GLU A 49 7.67 17.52 3.88
N VAL A 50 6.51 18.05 4.22
CA VAL A 50 5.70 17.58 5.34
C VAL A 50 4.43 16.98 4.76
N LEU A 51 4.05 15.81 5.27
CA LEU A 51 2.80 15.16 4.94
C LEU A 51 1.92 15.07 6.19
N VAL A 52 0.62 15.28 6.00
CA VAL A 52 -0.43 15.10 7.00
C VAL A 52 -1.52 14.23 6.38
N ARG A 53 -2.02 13.26 7.14
CA ARG A 53 -3.18 12.45 6.76
C ARG A 53 -4.22 12.52 7.85
N ILE A 54 -5.46 12.75 7.43
CA ILE A 54 -6.65 12.59 8.27
C ILE A 54 -7.52 11.53 7.62
N GLY A 55 -7.68 10.42 8.34
CA GLY A 55 -8.41 9.24 7.92
C GLY A 55 -9.67 9.07 8.74
N PHE A 56 -10.74 8.60 8.10
CA PHE A 56 -11.98 8.21 8.76
C PHE A 56 -12.31 6.77 8.40
N LEU A 57 -12.51 5.93 9.41
CA LEU A 57 -12.88 4.53 9.25
C LEU A 57 -14.22 4.28 9.95
N PRO A 58 -15.34 4.32 9.22
CA PRO A 58 -16.65 4.01 9.79
C PRO A 58 -16.71 2.56 10.29
N GLN A 59 -17.33 2.34 11.45
CA GLN A 59 -17.44 1.01 12.04
C GLN A 59 -18.10 0.01 11.07
N GLY A 60 -17.50 -1.18 10.96
CA GLY A 60 -17.98 -2.24 10.08
C GLY A 60 -17.67 -2.04 8.59
N ARG A 61 -16.97 -0.97 8.20
CA ARG A 61 -16.43 -0.78 6.85
C ARG A 61 -14.95 -1.17 6.80
N LEU A 62 -14.52 -1.67 5.64
CA LEU A 62 -13.08 -1.86 5.36
C LEU A 62 -12.44 -0.60 4.75
N LYS A 63 -13.26 0.25 4.12
CA LYS A 63 -12.81 1.46 3.44
C LYS A 63 -12.45 2.54 4.46
N GLN A 64 -11.19 2.98 4.43
CA GLN A 64 -10.70 4.09 5.24
C GLN A 64 -10.57 5.33 4.34
N TYR A 65 -11.38 6.35 4.58
CA TYR A 65 -11.40 7.58 3.80
C TYR A 65 -10.23 8.48 4.24
N ASN A 66 -9.16 8.52 3.46
CA ASN A 66 -7.96 9.28 3.78
C ASN A 66 -7.86 10.55 2.95
N PHE A 67 -7.66 11.66 3.65
CA PHE A 67 -7.37 12.96 3.09
C PHE A 67 -5.91 13.28 3.41
N GLU A 68 -5.08 13.26 2.37
CA GLU A 68 -3.64 13.42 2.47
C GLU A 68 -3.22 14.78 1.90
N LEU A 69 -2.45 15.53 2.67
CA LEU A 69 -1.85 16.79 2.25
C LEU A 69 -0.34 16.70 2.31
N ALA A 70 0.32 17.33 1.35
CA ALA A 70 1.75 17.52 1.32
C ALA A 70 2.12 18.97 0.98
N PHE A 71 3.15 19.50 1.62
CA PHE A 71 3.74 20.79 1.26
C PHE A 71 5.25 20.76 1.46
N ASP A 72 5.97 21.56 0.68
CA ASP A 72 7.42 21.67 0.81
C ASP A 72 7.79 22.38 2.13
N VAL A 73 8.85 21.90 2.80
CA VAL A 73 9.34 22.52 4.04
C VAL A 73 9.80 23.95 3.72
N PRO A 74 9.20 24.98 4.34
CA PRO A 74 9.61 26.37 4.13
C PRO A 74 11.03 26.61 4.64
N GLU A 75 11.73 27.57 4.03
CA GLU A 75 13.08 27.96 4.46
C GLU A 75 13.12 28.42 5.92
N ALA A 76 12.05 29.08 6.36
CA ALA A 76 11.87 29.55 7.73
C ALA A 76 11.05 28.53 8.54
N LYS A 77 11.68 27.89 9.53
CA LYS A 77 11.09 26.77 10.30
C LYS A 77 9.84 27.15 11.09
N ASP A 78 9.74 28.41 11.49
CA ASP A 78 8.58 29.01 12.15
C ASP A 78 7.34 29.02 11.23
N GLN A 79 7.51 28.99 9.92
CA GLN A 79 6.40 28.94 8.96
C GLN A 79 5.81 27.53 8.79
N VAL A 80 6.48 26.47 9.25
CA VAL A 80 5.97 25.09 9.15
C VAL A 80 4.64 24.96 9.87
N LEU A 81 4.54 25.49 11.09
CA LEU A 81 3.31 25.44 11.88
C LEU A 81 2.19 26.26 11.23
N SER A 82 2.53 27.42 10.65
CA SER A 82 1.55 28.22 9.89
C SER A 82 1.00 27.44 8.70
N LYS A 83 1.86 26.79 7.91
CA LYS A 83 1.44 25.95 6.78
C LYS A 83 0.64 24.73 7.20
N LEU A 84 0.98 24.13 8.35
CA LEU A 84 0.18 23.05 8.95
C LEU A 84 -1.23 23.54 9.29
N ASN A 85 -1.37 24.71 9.91
CA ASN A 85 -2.69 25.25 10.23
C ASN A 85 -3.48 25.59 8.95
N THR A 86 -2.86 26.22 7.96
CA THR A 86 -3.50 26.47 6.65
C THR A 86 -3.90 25.17 5.94
N SER A 87 -3.13 24.10 6.12
CA SER A 87 -3.47 22.76 5.61
C SER A 87 -4.70 22.19 6.32
N LEU A 88 -4.81 22.38 7.64
CA LEU A 88 -6.01 21.99 8.40
C LEU A 88 -7.24 22.80 7.99
N ASP A 89 -7.09 24.12 7.75
CA ASP A 89 -8.19 24.97 7.28
C ASP A 89 -8.70 24.51 5.89
N PHE A 90 -7.79 24.11 5.00
CA PHE A 90 -8.16 23.51 3.72
C PHE A 90 -8.92 22.19 3.91
N LEU A 91 -8.45 21.33 4.81
CA LEU A 91 -9.10 20.05 5.11
C LEU A 91 -10.47 20.25 5.74
N ASP A 92 -10.63 21.23 6.62
CA ASP A 92 -11.91 21.61 7.21
C ASP A 92 -12.95 22.01 6.15
N SER A 93 -12.55 22.83 5.17
CA SER A 93 -13.41 23.14 4.02
C SER A 93 -13.76 21.88 3.22
N THR A 94 -12.79 20.99 3.01
CA THR A 94 -12.97 19.74 2.26
C THR A 94 -13.92 18.79 2.99
N PHE A 95 -13.79 18.66 4.31
CA PHE A 95 -14.66 17.82 5.14
C PHE A 95 -16.07 18.36 5.19
N SER A 96 -16.23 19.68 5.26
CA SER A 96 -17.54 20.32 5.25
C SER A 96 -18.30 19.99 3.97
N GLU A 97 -17.64 19.99 2.81
CA GLU A 97 -18.23 19.56 1.54
C GLU A 97 -18.46 18.04 1.49
N PHE A 98 -17.48 17.25 1.96
CA PHE A 98 -17.58 15.80 2.01
C PHE A 98 -18.79 15.34 2.84
N PHE A 99 -19.03 15.94 4.00
CA PHE A 99 -20.14 15.60 4.88
C PHE A 99 -21.47 16.30 4.52
N ALA A 100 -21.50 17.23 3.57
CA ALA A 100 -22.68 18.07 3.29
C ALA A 100 -23.91 17.30 2.79
N LYS A 101 -23.73 16.20 2.07
CA LYS A 101 -24.81 15.37 1.51
C LYS A 101 -24.59 13.91 1.90
N GLU A 102 -25.33 13.43 2.89
CA GLU A 102 -25.35 12.00 3.26
C GLU A 102 -24.03 11.46 3.86
N GLY A 103 -23.18 12.34 4.42
CA GLY A 103 -22.00 11.93 5.18
C GLY A 103 -21.03 11.06 4.36
N PHE A 104 -20.72 9.87 4.85
CA PHE A 104 -19.82 8.91 4.18
C PHE A 104 -20.41 8.25 2.91
N GLU A 105 -21.68 8.51 2.61
CA GLU A 105 -22.38 8.02 1.40
C GLU A 105 -22.33 9.04 0.25
N ASN A 106 -21.64 10.17 0.43
CA ASN A 106 -21.45 11.20 -0.59
C ASN A 106 -20.50 10.76 -1.73
N THR A 107 -20.90 9.75 -2.50
CA THR A 107 -20.08 9.17 -3.57
C THR A 107 -19.83 10.16 -4.71
N GLU A 108 -20.80 11.03 -5.01
CA GLU A 108 -20.64 12.07 -6.05
C GLU A 108 -19.48 13.01 -5.73
N TYR A 109 -19.37 13.45 -4.47
CA TYR A 109 -18.26 14.30 -4.07
C TYR A 109 -16.95 13.51 -4.01
N GLU A 110 -16.99 12.28 -3.50
CA GLU A 110 -15.80 11.41 -3.46
C GLU A 110 -15.16 11.22 -4.84
N GLU A 111 -15.97 11.01 -5.88
CA GLU A 111 -15.50 10.86 -7.27
C GLU A 111 -14.76 12.09 -7.81
N THR A 112 -14.97 13.27 -7.21
CA THR A 112 -14.29 14.52 -7.61
C THR A 112 -12.90 14.66 -6.98
N LEU A 113 -12.59 13.86 -5.95
CA LEU A 113 -11.35 13.96 -5.19
C LEU A 113 -10.17 13.36 -5.96
N PRO A 114 -8.99 14.02 -5.95
CA PRO A 114 -7.83 13.57 -6.71
C PRO A 114 -7.19 12.33 -6.05
N ILE A 115 -7.13 11.22 -6.78
CA ILE A 115 -6.50 9.96 -6.32
C ILE A 115 -4.96 10.06 -6.35
N LEU A 116 -4.41 10.98 -7.15
CA LEU A 116 -2.98 11.27 -7.24
C LEU A 116 -2.72 12.68 -6.72
N TRP A 117 -1.52 12.92 -6.19
CA TRP A 117 -1.08 14.25 -5.73
C TRP A 117 -1.37 15.34 -6.77
N LYS A 118 -2.31 16.22 -6.44
CA LYS A 118 -2.69 17.36 -7.26
C LYS A 118 -2.28 18.65 -6.56
N PRO A 119 -1.58 19.58 -7.23
CA PRO A 119 -1.29 20.88 -6.66
C PRO A 119 -2.59 21.67 -6.53
N VAL A 120 -2.79 22.29 -5.36
CA VAL A 120 -3.92 23.13 -5.02
C VAL A 120 -3.39 24.41 -4.37
N SER A 121 -3.75 25.55 -4.94
CA SER A 121 -3.49 26.85 -4.31
C SER A 121 -4.60 27.16 -3.32
N PHE A 122 -4.25 27.30 -2.04
CA PHE A 122 -5.20 27.69 -1.01
C PHE A 122 -4.62 28.85 -0.20
N SER A 123 -5.41 29.94 -0.07
CA SER A 123 -4.92 31.21 0.45
C SER A 123 -3.71 31.72 -0.36
N LYS A 124 -2.51 31.73 0.22
CA LYS A 124 -1.24 32.13 -0.42
C LYS A 124 -0.26 30.96 -0.57
N ASP A 125 -0.66 29.77 -0.14
CA ASP A 125 0.19 28.60 -0.08
C ASP A 125 -0.13 27.61 -1.20
N LEU A 126 0.92 26.97 -1.72
CA LEU A 126 0.81 25.84 -2.62
C LEU A 126 0.84 24.55 -1.78
N LEU A 127 -0.30 23.87 -1.75
CA LEU A 127 -0.47 22.56 -1.12
C LEU A 127 -0.58 21.50 -2.22
N HIS A 128 -0.33 20.25 -1.88
CA HIS A 128 -0.65 19.10 -2.72
C HIS A 128 -1.64 18.24 -1.97
N PHE A 129 -2.74 17.89 -2.64
CA PHE A 129 -3.81 17.11 -2.06
C PHE A 129 -3.99 15.81 -2.81
N GLN A 130 -4.26 14.76 -2.05
CA GLN A 130 -4.60 13.44 -2.53
C GLN A 130 -5.65 12.82 -1.60
N TYR A 131 -6.57 12.06 -2.19
CA TYR A 131 -7.49 11.19 -1.51
C TYR A 131 -7.07 9.73 -1.72
N SER A 132 -7.18 8.91 -0.67
CA SER A 132 -6.89 7.47 -0.74
C SER A 132 -7.88 6.67 0.10
N THR A 133 -8.07 5.40 -0.24
CA THR A 133 -8.96 4.48 0.49
C THR A 133 -8.22 3.37 1.24
N VAL A 134 -6.88 3.49 1.29
CA VAL A 134 -5.98 2.48 1.87
C VAL A 134 -6.23 2.37 3.37
N ASN A 135 -6.55 1.16 3.82
CA ASN A 135 -6.77 0.87 5.24
C ASN A 135 -5.44 0.50 5.90
N SER A 136 -4.87 1.41 6.68
CA SER A 136 -3.54 1.21 7.27
C SER A 136 -3.46 0.00 8.21
N LYS A 137 -4.56 -0.37 8.86
CA LYS A 137 -4.62 -1.55 9.72
C LYS A 137 -4.60 -2.84 8.91
N LEU A 138 -5.35 -2.90 7.79
CA LEU A 138 -5.35 -4.06 6.92
C LEU A 138 -4.00 -4.26 6.22
N GLU A 139 -3.38 -3.17 5.75
CA GLU A 139 -2.03 -3.24 5.17
C GLU A 139 -1.03 -3.79 6.20
N SER A 140 -1.05 -3.28 7.43
CA SER A 140 -0.16 -3.77 8.49
C SER A 140 -0.39 -5.25 8.83
N MET A 141 -1.64 -5.72 8.81
CA MET A 141 -1.95 -7.13 9.04
C MET A 141 -1.48 -8.01 7.87
N ALA A 142 -1.61 -7.54 6.64
CA ALA A 142 -1.12 -8.22 5.45
C ALA A 142 0.42 -8.33 5.47
N ASP A 143 1.11 -7.24 5.81
CA ASP A 143 2.57 -7.20 5.96
C ASP A 143 3.05 -8.17 7.05
N GLU A 144 2.35 -8.25 8.19
CA GLU A 144 2.66 -9.20 9.25
C GLU A 144 2.46 -10.65 8.78
N TRP A 145 1.40 -10.93 8.02
CA TRP A 145 1.16 -12.25 7.45
C TRP A 145 2.20 -12.65 6.41
N LEU A 146 2.61 -11.74 5.53
CA LEU A 146 3.67 -12.00 4.54
C LEU A 146 5.01 -12.26 5.24
N SER A 147 5.35 -11.45 6.24
CA SER A 147 6.58 -11.61 7.00
C SER A 147 6.64 -12.97 7.72
N LYS A 148 5.51 -13.46 8.23
CA LYS A 148 5.41 -14.80 8.84
C LYS A 148 5.42 -15.94 7.83
N GLN A 149 4.96 -15.72 6.60
CA GLN A 149 5.05 -16.72 5.53
C GLN A 149 6.48 -16.89 5.04
N ASP A 150 7.27 -15.81 4.94
CA ASP A 150 8.69 -15.92 4.64
C ASP A 150 9.41 -16.79 5.69
N GLU A 151 9.08 -16.65 6.99
CA GLU A 151 9.60 -17.53 8.04
C GLU A 151 9.14 -18.98 7.91
N ALA A 152 7.89 -19.23 7.51
CA ALA A 152 7.34 -20.58 7.31
C ALA A 152 7.81 -21.28 6.02
N LEU A 153 8.32 -20.51 5.06
CA LEU A 153 8.88 -21.02 3.79
C LEU A 153 10.40 -21.21 3.84
N VAL A 154 11.09 -20.79 4.91
CA VAL A 154 12.47 -21.21 5.19
C VAL A 154 12.43 -22.66 5.71
N ASN A 155 12.37 -23.61 4.79
CA ASN A 155 12.83 -24.96 5.08
C ASN A 155 14.34 -24.88 5.31
N GLU A 156 14.79 -24.98 6.56
CA GLU A 156 16.20 -25.25 6.93
C GLU A 156 16.63 -26.68 6.53
N ASN A 157 16.30 -27.09 5.31
CA ASN A 157 16.96 -28.18 4.60
C ASN A 157 17.43 -27.64 3.24
N ARG A 158 18.19 -26.56 3.29
CA ARG A 158 19.05 -26.16 2.18
C ARG A 158 20.32 -26.98 2.27
N THR A 159 20.25 -28.25 1.85
CA THR A 159 21.40 -28.85 1.18
C THR A 159 21.76 -27.92 0.03
N GLU A 160 23.02 -27.51 0.01
CA GLU A 160 23.64 -26.76 -1.07
C GLU A 160 23.33 -27.45 -2.41
N ASP A 161 22.42 -26.90 -3.21
CA ASP A 161 22.56 -26.96 -4.66
C ASP A 161 21.75 -25.90 -5.40
N GLY A 162 22.32 -25.50 -6.55
CA GLY A 162 21.79 -24.71 -7.67
C GLY A 162 20.53 -23.86 -7.49
N GLY A 163 20.69 -22.54 -7.63
CA GLY A 163 19.57 -21.67 -7.99
C GLY A 163 18.93 -22.11 -9.30
N MET A 164 17.60 -22.23 -9.32
CA MET A 164 16.86 -22.55 -10.54
C MET A 164 15.69 -21.59 -10.69
N ASP A 165 15.80 -20.77 -11.74
CA ASP A 165 14.81 -19.83 -12.24
C ASP A 165 13.45 -20.52 -12.43
N ALA A 166 12.41 -20.00 -11.77
CA ALA A 166 11.04 -20.50 -11.84
C ALA A 166 10.29 -20.10 -13.13
N TYR A 167 11.01 -19.82 -14.22
CA TYR A 167 10.46 -19.41 -15.51
C TYR A 167 11.05 -20.24 -16.65
N ASN A 168 10.79 -21.54 -16.70
CA ASN A 168 11.00 -22.32 -17.94
C ASN A 168 10.25 -23.65 -18.06
N PHE A 169 9.11 -23.82 -17.38
CA PHE A 169 8.42 -25.12 -17.35
C PHE A 169 7.61 -25.46 -18.62
N ALA A 170 7.50 -24.55 -19.59
CA ALA A 170 6.61 -24.71 -20.74
C ALA A 170 7.30 -24.99 -22.09
N GLU A 171 8.64 -24.91 -22.19
CA GLU A 171 9.34 -25.06 -23.48
C GLU A 171 10.10 -26.38 -23.66
N GLN A 172 10.13 -27.26 -22.65
CA GLN A 172 11.08 -28.39 -22.64
C GLN A 172 10.49 -29.78 -22.98
N TYR A 173 9.20 -29.88 -23.31
CA TYR A 173 8.59 -31.14 -23.71
C TYR A 173 7.80 -30.97 -25.00
N ASP A 174 8.15 -31.74 -26.02
CA ASP A 174 7.35 -31.81 -27.25
C ASP A 174 5.98 -32.45 -26.97
N ALA A 175 5.03 -32.21 -27.88
CA ALA A 175 3.64 -32.63 -27.71
C ALA A 175 3.50 -34.15 -27.55
N GLU A 176 4.38 -34.94 -28.16
CA GLU A 176 4.39 -36.41 -28.03
C GLU A 176 4.79 -36.87 -26.63
N THR A 177 5.72 -36.17 -25.97
CA THR A 177 6.13 -36.49 -24.60
C THR A 177 5.02 -36.16 -23.60
N LEU A 178 4.29 -35.07 -23.81
CA LEU A 178 3.15 -34.69 -22.97
C LEU A 178 1.97 -35.66 -23.11
N GLU A 179 1.71 -36.17 -24.32
CA GLU A 179 0.65 -37.19 -24.52
C GLU A 179 0.97 -38.50 -23.80
N LYS A 180 2.23 -38.96 -23.83
CA LYS A 180 2.67 -40.15 -23.07
C LYS A 180 2.50 -39.97 -21.55
N ILE A 181 2.84 -38.80 -21.02
CA ILE A 181 2.69 -38.50 -19.57
C ILE A 181 1.21 -38.50 -19.17
N ILE A 182 0.33 -37.99 -20.04
CA ILE A 182 -1.12 -37.95 -19.79
C ILE A 182 -1.73 -39.37 -19.86
N GLU A 183 -1.29 -40.23 -20.79
CA GLU A 183 -1.72 -41.62 -20.86
C GLU A 183 -1.24 -42.45 -19.66
N LEU A 184 0.01 -42.25 -19.22
CA LEU A 184 0.57 -42.94 -18.05
C LEU A 184 -0.13 -42.54 -16.74
N LYS A 185 -0.53 -41.26 -16.59
CA LYS A 185 -1.33 -40.81 -15.44
C LYS A 185 -2.74 -41.39 -15.42
N LYS A 186 -3.35 -41.67 -16.59
CA LYS A 186 -4.65 -42.37 -16.67
C LYS A 186 -4.55 -43.86 -16.31
N ALA A 187 -3.38 -44.47 -16.48
CA ALA A 187 -3.12 -45.87 -16.12
C ALA A 187 -2.68 -46.10 -14.66
N GLY A 188 -2.58 -45.03 -13.84
CA GLY A 188 -2.44 -45.15 -12.38
C GLY A 188 -1.15 -45.83 -11.91
N THR A 189 -0.01 -45.59 -12.56
CA THR A 189 1.30 -46.07 -12.08
C THR A 189 2.29 -44.91 -12.04
N THR A 190 2.85 -44.62 -10.87
CA THR A 190 3.91 -43.62 -10.64
C THR A 190 5.28 -44.22 -10.97
N LEU A 191 6.09 -43.51 -11.75
CA LEU A 191 7.51 -43.82 -11.95
C LEU A 191 8.29 -43.50 -10.67
N THR A 192 9.12 -44.44 -10.20
CA THR A 192 10.16 -44.23 -9.20
C THR A 192 11.47 -43.87 -9.91
N ASP A 193 12.21 -42.91 -9.35
CA ASP A 193 13.42 -42.25 -9.88
C ASP A 193 14.68 -43.15 -10.01
N ASP A 194 14.55 -44.42 -10.38
CA ASP A 194 15.68 -45.37 -10.35
C ASP A 194 15.93 -46.06 -11.71
N ASP A 195 16.00 -45.26 -12.78
CA ASP A 195 16.59 -45.71 -14.05
C ASP A 195 17.32 -44.55 -14.74
N THR A 196 18.32 -44.00 -14.05
CA THR A 196 19.44 -43.31 -14.70
C THR A 196 20.62 -44.27 -14.79
N THR A 197 20.72 -45.00 -15.91
CA THR A 197 22.00 -45.50 -16.39
C THR A 197 22.25 -44.97 -17.79
N LEU A 198 23.18 -44.01 -17.85
CA LEU A 198 24.00 -43.70 -19.00
C LEU A 198 24.71 -44.99 -19.48
N ASP A 199 24.61 -45.31 -20.77
CA ASP A 199 25.79 -45.78 -21.51
C ASP A 199 25.70 -45.35 -22.97
N GLY A 200 26.85 -44.91 -23.48
CA GLY A 200 27.00 -44.29 -24.78
C GLY A 200 27.15 -45.27 -25.93
N ASP A 201 27.02 -44.74 -27.14
CA ASP A 201 28.08 -44.69 -28.16
C ASP A 201 27.56 -44.98 -29.59
N GLN A 202 28.00 -44.11 -30.50
CA GLN A 202 28.10 -44.26 -31.97
C GLN A 202 26.85 -44.50 -32.83
N GLN A 203 26.65 -43.64 -33.83
CA GLN A 203 27.01 -43.98 -35.22
C GLN A 203 26.95 -42.76 -36.18
N HIS A 204 28.10 -42.47 -36.79
CA HIS A 204 28.23 -41.81 -38.10
C HIS A 204 27.88 -42.81 -39.23
N LEU A 205 27.60 -42.27 -40.43
CA LEU A 205 27.37 -42.86 -41.78
C LEU A 205 25.90 -42.69 -42.21
N HIS A 206 25.58 -41.90 -43.23
CA HIS A 206 26.19 -41.87 -44.57
C HIS A 206 26.18 -40.47 -45.21
#